data_AF-Q3UG27-F1
#
_entry.id   AF-Q3UG27-F1
#
_cell.length_a   1.000
_cell.length_b   1.000
_cell.length_c   1.000
_cell.angle_alpha   90.00
_cell.angle_beta   90.00
_cell.angle_gamma   90.00
#
_symmetry.space_group_name_H-M   'P 1'
#
loop_
_entity.id
_entity.type
_entity.pdbx_description
1 polymer ?
#
loop_
_entity_poly.entity_id
_entity_poly.type
_entity_poly.pdbx_seq_one_letter_code
_entity_poly.pdbx_strand_id
1 'polypeptide(L)'
;MMLTEASLSIWGWGSLGIVLFLITFGPFVIFYLAFYILCFVGGGLVVTLLYGKTNSEKYLEQCEHSFLPPTSSGVPKCLEEMKREARTIKIDRRLTGANIIDEPLQQVIQFSLRDYVQYWYYTLSDDESFLLEIRQTLQNALIQFATRSKEIDWQPYFTTRIVDDFGTHLRVFRKAQQRVTEKDDQVKGTAEDLVETFFEVEVEMEKDVCRDLVCTSPKDEEGFTFTITFLSPVTG
;
A
#
# COMPACT_ATOMS: atom_id res chain seq x y z
N MET A 1 -7.90 93.99 26.98
CA MET A 1 -8.19 93.94 25.53
C MET A 1 -7.92 92.52 25.08
N MET A 2 -8.95 91.69 25.01
CA MET A 2 -8.81 90.25 24.75
C MET A 2 -8.53 90.01 23.26
N LEU A 3 -7.35 89.48 22.95
CA LEU A 3 -7.04 88.87 21.67
C LEU A 3 -7.53 87.42 21.71
N THR A 4 -8.77 87.19 21.27
CA THR A 4 -9.27 85.84 21.01
C THR A 4 -8.62 85.33 19.73
N GLU A 5 -7.62 84.46 19.87
CA GLU A 5 -7.16 83.59 18.80
C GLU A 5 -8.36 82.78 18.31
N ALA A 6 -8.84 83.09 17.10
CA ALA A 6 -9.82 82.26 16.43
C ALA A 6 -9.10 80.98 15.96
N SER A 7 -9.04 79.98 16.83
CA SER A 7 -8.75 78.60 16.43
C SER A 7 -9.91 78.10 15.58
N LEU A 8 -9.99 78.59 14.34
CA LEU A 8 -10.93 78.11 13.35
C LEU A 8 -10.56 76.64 13.09
N SER A 9 -11.32 75.75 13.73
CA SER A 9 -11.14 74.31 13.67
C SER A 9 -11.01 73.87 12.21
N ILE A 10 -10.12 72.90 11.93
CA ILE A 10 -9.93 72.26 10.61
C ILE A 10 -11.27 71.89 9.94
N TRP A 11 -12.27 71.56 10.76
CA TRP A 11 -13.64 71.28 10.34
C TRP A 11 -14.39 72.48 9.75
N GLY A 12 -14.12 73.69 10.23
CA GLY A 12 -14.70 74.94 9.71
C GLY A 12 -14.14 75.32 8.34
N TRP A 13 -12.83 75.20 8.15
CA TRP A 13 -12.19 75.39 6.84
C TRP A 13 -12.63 74.32 5.83
N GLY A 14 -12.76 73.06 6.28
CA GLY A 14 -13.29 71.97 5.47
C GLY A 14 -14.74 72.22 5.02
N SER A 15 -15.60 72.69 5.94
CA SER A 15 -17.00 73.02 5.62
C SER A 15 -17.10 74.19 4.63
N LEU A 16 -16.31 75.26 4.82
CA LEU A 16 -16.26 76.39 3.90
C LEU A 16 -15.83 75.94 2.48
N GLY A 17 -14.80 75.09 2.39
CA GLY A 17 -14.34 74.53 1.12
C GLY A 17 -15.41 73.68 0.42
N ILE A 18 -16.11 72.83 1.17
CA ILE A 18 -17.20 71.98 0.64
C ILE A 18 -18.35 72.83 0.09
N VAL A 19 -18.75 73.90 0.81
CA VAL A 19 -19.83 74.78 0.39
C VAL A 19 -19.45 75.59 -0.85
N LEU A 20 -18.24 76.16 -0.89
CA LEU A 20 -17.75 76.91 -2.05
C LEU A 20 -17.65 76.03 -3.30
N PHE A 21 -17.22 74.78 -3.10
CA PHE A 21 -17.10 73.78 -4.15
C PHE A 21 -18.47 73.33 -4.70
N LEU A 22 -19.46 73.12 -3.83
CA LEU A 22 -20.86 72.84 -4.21
C LEU A 22 -21.52 73.98 -4.98
N ILE A 23 -21.21 75.24 -4.64
CA ILE A 23 -21.75 76.42 -5.34
C ILE A 23 -21.11 76.57 -6.73
N THR A 24 -19.80 76.34 -6.84
CA THR A 24 -19.06 76.56 -8.09
C THR A 24 -19.33 75.49 -9.14
N PHE A 25 -19.50 74.23 -8.73
CA PHE A 25 -19.59 73.09 -9.63
C PHE A 25 -20.95 72.36 -9.58
N GLY A 26 -21.83 72.70 -8.64
CA GLY A 26 -23.19 72.16 -8.50
C GLY A 26 -23.28 70.80 -7.79
N PRO A 27 -24.50 70.27 -7.59
CA PRO A 27 -24.73 68.99 -6.88
C PRO A 27 -24.26 67.76 -7.69
N PHE A 28 -23.96 67.92 -8.98
CA PHE A 28 -23.57 66.83 -9.87
C PHE A 28 -22.13 66.34 -9.66
N VAL A 29 -21.29 67.09 -8.94
CA VAL A 29 -19.89 66.72 -8.70
C VAL A 29 -19.73 65.43 -7.93
N ILE A 30 -20.65 65.15 -7.00
CA ILE A 30 -20.64 63.91 -6.22
C ILE A 30 -20.79 62.70 -7.17
N PHE A 31 -21.65 62.81 -8.18
CA PHE A 31 -21.84 61.77 -9.19
C PHE A 31 -20.60 61.61 -10.07
N TYR A 32 -19.97 62.70 -10.51
CA TYR A 32 -18.72 62.62 -11.28
C TYR A 32 -17.59 61.99 -10.46
N LEU A 33 -17.42 62.38 -9.19
CA LEU A 33 -16.41 61.84 -8.30
C LEU A 33 -16.63 60.36 -8.04
N ALA A 34 -17.87 59.93 -7.79
CA ALA A 34 -18.21 58.52 -7.64
C ALA A 34 -17.92 57.72 -8.93
N PHE A 35 -18.22 58.28 -10.10
CA PHE A 35 -17.91 57.66 -11.39
C PHE A 35 -16.39 57.52 -11.60
N TYR A 36 -15.59 58.54 -11.26
CA TYR A 36 -14.13 58.47 -11.35
C TYR A 36 -13.54 57.40 -10.41
N ILE A 37 -14.05 57.29 -9.18
CA ILE A 37 -13.63 56.23 -8.24
C ILE A 37 -13.97 54.85 -8.81
N LEU A 38 -15.16 54.68 -9.39
CA LEU A 38 -15.59 53.41 -9.97
C LEU A 38 -14.73 53.04 -11.20
N CYS A 39 -14.44 53.99 -12.08
CA CYS A 39 -13.52 53.80 -13.21
C CYS A 39 -12.10 53.46 -12.75
N PHE A 40 -11.63 54.06 -11.66
CA PHE A 40 -10.31 53.78 -11.12
C PHE A 40 -10.22 52.36 -10.54
N VAL A 41 -11.21 51.95 -9.74
CA VAL A 41 -11.27 50.58 -9.19
C VAL A 41 -11.47 49.55 -10.29
N GLY A 42 -12.36 49.81 -11.24
CA GLY A 42 -12.59 48.94 -12.39
C GLY A 42 -11.36 48.80 -13.28
N GLY A 43 -10.69 49.91 -13.59
CA GLY A 43 -9.43 49.92 -14.33
C GLY A 43 -8.33 49.17 -13.60
N GLY A 44 -8.20 49.37 -12.28
CA GLY A 44 -7.28 48.63 -11.42
C GLY A 44 -7.51 47.12 -11.47
N LEU A 45 -8.76 46.68 -11.30
CA LEU A 45 -9.13 45.26 -11.39
C LEU A 45 -8.81 44.66 -12.77
N VAL A 46 -9.14 45.37 -13.86
CA VAL A 46 -8.84 44.91 -15.22
C VAL A 46 -7.33 44.77 -15.43
N VAL A 47 -6.54 45.75 -14.97
CA VAL A 47 -5.07 45.67 -15.07
C VAL A 47 -4.52 44.52 -14.23
N THR A 48 -5.02 44.30 -13.01
CA THR A 48 -4.60 43.17 -12.17
C THR A 48 -4.98 41.82 -12.79
N LEU A 49 -6.16 41.71 -13.41
CA LEU A 49 -6.59 40.49 -14.10
C LEU A 49 -5.79 40.23 -15.38
N LEU A 50 -5.51 41.27 -16.17
CA LEU A 50 -4.69 41.14 -17.38
C LEU A 50 -3.24 40.83 -17.02
N TYR A 51 -2.67 41.52 -16.03
CA TYR A 51 -1.33 41.25 -15.52
C TYR A 51 -1.25 39.86 -14.90
N GLY A 52 -2.28 39.43 -14.17
CA GLY A 52 -2.41 38.08 -13.65
C GLY A 52 -2.49 37.03 -14.75
N LYS A 53 -3.26 37.26 -15.81
CA LYS A 53 -3.35 36.37 -16.97
C LYS A 53 -2.00 36.27 -17.69
N THR A 54 -1.38 37.40 -18.02
CA THR A 54 -0.07 37.43 -18.69
C THR A 54 1.03 36.80 -17.84
N ASN A 55 1.01 37.01 -16.51
CA ASN A 55 1.97 36.36 -15.63
C ASN A 55 1.69 34.86 -15.50
N SER A 56 0.42 34.45 -15.40
CA SER A 56 0.05 33.03 -15.34
C SER A 56 0.49 32.28 -16.59
N GLU A 57 0.36 32.91 -17.77
CA GLU A 57 0.85 32.36 -19.03
C GLU A 57 2.37 32.24 -19.02
N LYS A 58 3.11 33.25 -18.54
CA LYS A 58 4.58 33.17 -18.39
C LYS A 58 5.03 32.11 -17.38
N TYR A 59 4.33 31.96 -16.25
CA TYR A 59 4.62 30.91 -15.27
C TYR A 59 4.33 29.52 -15.84
N LEU A 60 3.26 29.38 -16.62
CA LEU A 60 2.89 28.14 -17.30
C LEU A 60 3.90 27.77 -18.39
N GLU A 61 4.33 28.72 -19.23
CA GLU A 61 5.41 28.52 -20.21
C GLU A 61 6.74 28.15 -19.55
N GLN A 62 7.07 28.75 -18.40
CA GLN A 62 8.28 28.40 -17.65
C GLN A 62 8.20 27.01 -17.00
N CYS A 63 7.03 26.57 -16.55
CA CYS A 63 6.78 25.19 -16.11
C CYS A 63 6.84 24.20 -17.27
N GLU A 64 6.30 24.56 -18.44
CA GLU A 64 6.34 23.75 -19.67
C GLU A 64 7.78 23.53 -20.15
N HIS A 65 8.61 24.56 -20.11
CA HIS A 65 10.03 24.45 -20.49
C HIS A 65 10.90 23.72 -19.45
N SER A 66 10.48 23.61 -18.19
CA SER A 66 11.36 23.11 -17.13
C SER A 66 11.28 21.61 -16.87
N PHE A 67 10.21 20.89 -17.24
CA PHE A 67 10.13 19.48 -16.84
C PHE A 67 9.53 18.43 -17.76
N LEU A 68 8.88 18.72 -18.89
CA LEU A 68 8.44 17.63 -19.77
C LEU A 68 8.43 18.07 -21.26
N PRO A 69 9.03 17.30 -22.18
CA PRO A 69 8.85 17.53 -23.61
C PRO A 69 7.36 17.42 -23.98
N PRO A 70 6.91 18.08 -25.06
CA PRO A 70 5.53 18.03 -25.51
C PRO A 70 5.11 16.59 -25.66
N THR A 71 3.99 16.24 -25.03
CA THR A 71 3.41 14.91 -24.96
C THR A 71 3.27 14.35 -26.37
N SER A 72 4.30 13.64 -26.83
CA SER A 72 4.26 12.89 -28.07
C SER A 72 3.20 11.81 -27.90
N SER A 73 2.71 11.25 -29.01
CA SER A 73 1.63 10.26 -29.09
C SER A 73 1.79 8.99 -28.22
N GLY A 74 2.82 8.91 -27.38
CA GLY A 74 3.03 7.93 -26.33
C GLY A 74 2.02 7.98 -25.19
N VAL A 75 1.55 9.13 -24.68
CA VAL A 75 0.58 9.11 -23.55
C VAL A 75 -0.77 8.48 -23.88
N PRO A 76 -1.42 8.75 -25.03
CA PRO A 76 -2.61 7.98 -25.38
C PRO A 76 -2.28 6.51 -25.64
N LYS A 77 -1.05 6.17 -26.06
CA LYS A 77 -0.60 4.80 -26.28
C LYS A 77 -0.33 4.05 -24.96
N CYS A 78 0.26 4.72 -23.97
CA CYS A 78 0.44 4.25 -22.60
C CYS A 78 -0.90 4.16 -21.88
N LEU A 79 -1.81 5.11 -22.10
CA LEU A 79 -3.17 5.04 -21.58
C LEU A 79 -3.95 3.88 -22.21
N GLU A 80 -3.80 3.64 -23.51
CA GLU A 80 -4.36 2.48 -24.21
C GLU A 80 -3.66 1.16 -23.82
N GLU A 81 -2.38 1.18 -23.45
CA GLU A 81 -1.63 0.03 -22.93
C GLU A 81 -2.05 -0.31 -21.49
N MET A 82 -2.15 0.68 -20.60
CA MET A 82 -2.72 0.51 -19.26
C MET A 82 -4.19 0.07 -19.33
N LYS A 83 -4.96 0.60 -20.28
CA LYS A 83 -6.35 0.16 -20.53
C LYS A 83 -6.43 -1.20 -21.22
N ARG A 84 -5.36 -1.65 -21.91
CA ARG A 84 -5.21 -3.02 -22.45
C ARG A 84 -4.74 -4.02 -21.41
N GLU A 85 -4.06 -3.62 -20.34
CA GLU A 85 -3.70 -4.50 -19.22
C GLU A 85 -4.94 -4.96 -18.45
N ALA A 86 -6.04 -4.21 -18.51
CA ALA A 86 -7.39 -4.69 -18.14
C ALA A 86 -7.95 -5.77 -19.10
N ARG A 87 -7.10 -6.48 -19.86
CA ARG A 87 -7.50 -7.62 -20.69
C ARG A 87 -7.80 -8.80 -19.78
N THR A 88 -9.11 -9.07 -19.64
CA THR A 88 -9.73 -10.35 -19.33
C THR A 88 -8.74 -11.52 -19.26
N ILE A 89 -8.20 -11.76 -18.06
CA ILE A 89 -7.41 -12.96 -17.81
C ILE A 89 -8.36 -14.13 -18.04
N LYS A 90 -8.07 -14.89 -19.08
CA LYS A 90 -8.75 -16.15 -19.38
C LYS A 90 -8.30 -17.14 -18.33
N ILE A 91 -9.05 -17.17 -17.25
CA ILE A 91 -8.94 -18.16 -16.19
C ILE A 91 -9.29 -19.52 -16.81
N ASP A 92 -8.30 -20.41 -16.88
CA ASP A 92 -8.54 -21.79 -17.32
C ASP A 92 -9.42 -22.49 -16.28
N ARG A 93 -10.46 -23.17 -16.76
CA ARG A 93 -11.41 -23.88 -15.89
C ARG A 93 -10.84 -25.21 -15.39
N ARG A 94 -9.67 -25.64 -15.89
CA ARG A 94 -9.05 -26.91 -15.50
C ARG A 94 -7.93 -26.65 -14.50
N LEU A 95 -8.13 -27.07 -13.25
CA LEU A 95 -7.12 -26.93 -12.18
C LEU A 95 -6.36 -28.24 -11.97
N THR A 96 -7.10 -29.34 -11.87
CA THR A 96 -6.57 -30.69 -11.63
C THR A 96 -6.83 -31.64 -12.80
N GLY A 97 -7.75 -31.29 -13.71
CA GLY A 97 -8.14 -32.11 -14.85
C GLY A 97 -9.31 -33.05 -14.58
N ALA A 98 -9.83 -33.07 -13.34
CA ALA A 98 -11.04 -33.77 -12.95
C ALA A 98 -12.15 -32.76 -12.62
N ASN A 99 -13.16 -32.65 -13.51
CA ASN A 99 -14.25 -31.66 -13.37
C ASN A 99 -15.01 -31.75 -12.03
N ILE A 100 -15.07 -32.94 -11.42
CA ILE A 100 -15.76 -33.15 -10.13
C ILE A 100 -15.05 -32.46 -8.96
N ILE A 101 -13.74 -32.24 -9.06
CA ILE A 101 -12.92 -31.57 -8.04
C ILE A 101 -12.70 -30.10 -8.43
N ASP A 102 -12.52 -29.84 -9.72
CA ASP A 102 -12.24 -28.50 -10.23
C ASP A 102 -13.41 -27.52 -9.97
N GLU A 103 -14.66 -27.97 -10.09
CA GLU A 103 -15.83 -27.11 -9.88
C GLU A 103 -15.99 -26.67 -8.41
N PRO A 104 -16.02 -27.58 -7.40
CA PRO A 104 -16.02 -27.16 -6.00
C PRO A 104 -14.80 -26.33 -5.62
N LEU A 105 -13.61 -26.67 -6.14
CA LEU A 105 -12.38 -25.94 -5.84
C LEU A 105 -12.45 -24.49 -6.33
N GLN A 106 -12.98 -24.28 -7.54
CA GLN A 106 -13.22 -22.92 -8.07
C GLN A 106 -14.22 -22.14 -7.24
N GLN A 107 -15.28 -22.79 -6.76
CA GLN A 107 -16.26 -22.15 -5.87
C GLN A 107 -15.62 -21.71 -4.56
N VAL A 108 -14.83 -22.58 -3.93
CA VAL A 108 -14.11 -22.25 -2.68
C VAL A 108 -13.18 -21.07 -2.91
N ILE A 109 -12.39 -21.05 -3.98
CA ILE A 109 -11.52 -19.92 -4.32
C ILE A 109 -12.33 -18.64 -4.50
N GLN A 110 -13.45 -18.71 -5.24
CA GLN A 110 -14.29 -17.56 -5.49
C GLN A 110 -14.92 -17.01 -4.20
N PHE A 111 -15.39 -17.87 -3.31
CA PHE A 111 -15.95 -17.45 -2.02
C PHE A 111 -14.85 -16.90 -1.10
N SER A 112 -13.68 -17.53 -1.04
CA SER A 112 -12.55 -17.02 -0.25
C SER A 112 -12.10 -15.64 -0.70
N LEU A 113 -11.96 -15.40 -2.01
CA LEU A 113 -11.58 -14.08 -2.53
C LEU A 113 -12.67 -13.03 -2.27
N ARG A 114 -13.94 -13.41 -2.38
CA ARG A 114 -15.07 -12.51 -2.09
C ARG A 114 -15.12 -12.13 -0.62
N ASP A 115 -15.05 -13.10 0.28
CA ASP A 115 -15.34 -12.88 1.69
C ASP A 115 -14.13 -12.28 2.41
N TYR A 116 -12.90 -12.66 2.03
CA TYR A 116 -11.68 -12.21 2.72
C TYR A 116 -10.90 -11.11 2.02
N VAL A 117 -11.00 -10.97 0.69
CA VAL A 117 -10.19 -9.99 -0.08
C VAL A 117 -11.06 -8.83 -0.56
N GLN A 118 -12.18 -9.14 -1.22
CA GLN A 118 -13.02 -8.15 -1.88
C GLN A 118 -13.63 -7.13 -0.88
N TYR A 119 -13.95 -7.56 0.35
CA TYR A 119 -14.53 -6.69 1.38
C TYR A 119 -13.66 -5.47 1.72
N TRP A 120 -12.38 -5.68 2.06
CA TRP A 120 -11.48 -4.57 2.41
C TRP A 120 -10.89 -3.91 1.17
N TYR A 121 -10.72 -4.65 0.07
CA TYR A 121 -10.12 -4.11 -1.15
C TYR A 121 -10.95 -2.99 -1.78
N TYR A 122 -12.28 -3.15 -1.86
CA TYR A 122 -13.17 -2.09 -2.36
C TYR A 122 -13.24 -0.86 -1.46
N THR A 123 -12.75 -0.94 -0.22
CA THR A 123 -12.60 0.24 0.64
C THR A 123 -11.38 1.07 0.22
N LEU A 124 -10.41 0.46 -0.48
CA LEU A 124 -9.13 1.06 -0.86
C LEU A 124 -9.06 1.47 -2.34
N SER A 125 -9.61 0.65 -3.25
CA SER A 125 -9.57 0.87 -4.70
C SER A 125 -10.72 0.15 -5.42
N ASP A 126 -11.20 0.72 -6.52
CA ASP A 126 -12.27 0.16 -7.38
C ASP A 126 -11.74 -0.67 -8.57
N ASP A 127 -10.43 -0.90 -8.65
CA ASP A 127 -9.82 -1.62 -9.77
C ASP A 127 -9.98 -3.16 -9.66
N GLU A 128 -10.64 -3.79 -10.62
CA GLU A 128 -10.82 -5.25 -10.63
C GLU A 128 -9.54 -6.02 -10.99
N SER A 129 -8.51 -5.34 -11.52
CA SER A 129 -7.27 -5.98 -12.02
C SER A 129 -6.54 -6.75 -10.92
N PHE A 130 -6.44 -6.18 -9.72
CA PHE A 130 -5.78 -6.82 -8.58
C PHE A 130 -6.47 -8.12 -8.13
N LEU A 131 -7.80 -8.11 -8.03
CA LEU A 131 -8.57 -9.30 -7.63
C LEU A 131 -8.38 -10.44 -8.64
N LEU A 132 -8.23 -10.06 -9.91
CA LEU A 132 -8.10 -10.96 -11.03
C LEU A 132 -6.66 -11.54 -11.11
N GLU A 133 -5.64 -10.76 -10.78
CA GLU A 133 -4.25 -11.21 -10.61
C GLU A 133 -4.07 -12.16 -9.44
N ILE A 134 -4.68 -11.88 -8.28
CA ILE A 134 -4.66 -12.80 -7.13
C ILE A 134 -5.28 -14.13 -7.54
N ARG A 135 -6.43 -14.08 -8.21
CA ARG A 135 -7.12 -15.29 -8.66
C ARG A 135 -6.24 -16.09 -9.61
N GLN A 136 -5.57 -15.45 -10.57
CA GLN A 136 -4.67 -16.12 -11.50
C GLN A 136 -3.47 -16.75 -10.77
N THR A 137 -2.87 -16.02 -9.83
CA THR A 137 -1.72 -16.49 -9.05
C THR A 137 -2.09 -17.72 -8.22
N LEU A 138 -3.24 -17.68 -7.55
CA LEU A 138 -3.75 -18.79 -6.76
C LEU A 138 -4.04 -20.02 -7.63
N GLN A 139 -4.62 -19.83 -8.80
CA GLN A 139 -4.88 -20.93 -9.74
C GLN A 139 -3.58 -21.53 -10.29
N ASN A 140 -2.60 -20.71 -10.64
CA ASN A 140 -1.28 -21.18 -11.07
C ASN A 140 -0.60 -22.00 -9.97
N ALA A 141 -0.66 -21.53 -8.71
CA ALA A 141 -0.14 -22.26 -7.57
C ALA A 141 -0.87 -23.61 -7.39
N LEU A 142 -2.20 -23.64 -7.54
CA LEU A 142 -2.98 -24.87 -7.46
C LEU A 142 -2.69 -25.86 -8.59
N ILE A 143 -2.51 -25.38 -9.82
CA ILE A 143 -2.15 -26.24 -10.96
C ILE A 143 -0.77 -26.84 -10.74
N GLN A 144 0.20 -26.04 -10.29
CA GLN A 144 1.54 -26.52 -9.96
C GLN A 144 1.49 -27.54 -8.83
N PHE A 145 0.75 -27.24 -7.76
CA PHE A 145 0.54 -28.15 -6.65
C PHE A 145 -0.10 -29.47 -7.10
N ALA A 146 -1.16 -29.42 -7.91
CA ALA A 146 -1.83 -30.59 -8.44
C ALA A 146 -0.91 -31.42 -9.35
N THR A 147 -0.05 -30.75 -10.14
CA THR A 147 0.94 -31.43 -10.99
C THR A 147 1.98 -32.15 -10.15
N ARG A 148 2.57 -31.48 -9.16
CA ARG A 148 3.54 -32.09 -8.22
C ARG A 148 2.91 -33.23 -7.41
N SER A 149 1.66 -33.07 -6.99
CA SER A 149 0.91 -34.10 -6.27
C SER A 149 0.69 -35.37 -7.11
N LYS A 150 0.63 -35.27 -8.44
CA LYS A 150 0.51 -36.42 -9.34
C LYS A 150 1.83 -37.15 -9.57
N GLU A 151 2.96 -36.45 -9.40
CA GLU A 151 4.29 -37.05 -9.53
C GLU A 151 4.67 -37.92 -8.32
N ILE A 152 3.89 -37.85 -7.23
CA ILE A 152 4.12 -38.62 -6.01
C ILE A 152 3.41 -39.97 -6.10
N ASP A 153 4.16 -41.05 -5.90
CA ASP A 153 3.62 -42.39 -5.71
C ASP A 153 2.97 -42.50 -4.32
N TRP A 154 1.68 -42.19 -4.23
CA TRP A 154 0.93 -42.18 -2.97
C TRP A 154 0.92 -43.53 -2.24
N GLN A 155 0.93 -44.65 -2.97
CA GLN A 155 0.85 -45.99 -2.38
C GLN A 155 2.06 -46.31 -1.48
N PRO A 156 3.32 -46.29 -1.97
CA PRO A 156 4.49 -46.47 -1.10
C PRO A 156 4.64 -45.31 -0.11
N TYR A 157 4.24 -44.09 -0.46
CA TYR A 157 4.32 -42.97 0.47
C TYR A 157 3.50 -43.20 1.75
N PHE A 158 2.23 -43.61 1.62
CA PHE A 158 1.37 -43.88 2.78
C PHE A 158 1.67 -45.19 3.48
N THR A 159 2.03 -46.24 2.75
CA THR A 159 2.16 -47.58 3.34
C THR A 159 3.54 -47.86 3.90
N THR A 160 4.59 -47.28 3.33
CA THR A 160 5.97 -47.48 3.79
C THR A 160 6.53 -46.21 4.39
N ARG A 161 6.67 -45.12 3.61
CA ARG A 161 7.43 -43.95 4.07
C ARG A 161 6.85 -43.31 5.33
N ILE A 162 5.56 -42.97 5.33
CA ILE A 162 4.91 -42.38 6.51
C ILE A 162 4.98 -43.34 7.70
N VAL A 163 4.75 -44.64 7.48
CA VAL A 163 4.76 -45.63 8.57
C VAL A 163 6.17 -45.83 9.13
N ASP A 164 7.19 -45.82 8.27
CA ASP A 164 8.59 -45.90 8.66
C ASP A 164 9.02 -44.65 9.43
N ASP A 165 8.60 -43.45 9.00
CA ASP A 165 8.85 -42.20 9.70
C ASP A 165 8.19 -42.21 11.09
N PHE A 166 6.92 -42.60 11.19
CA PHE A 166 6.23 -42.77 12.48
C PHE A 166 6.90 -43.84 13.35
N GLY A 167 7.31 -44.95 12.75
CA GLY A 167 8.01 -46.02 13.44
C GLY A 167 9.35 -45.55 14.02
N THR A 168 10.07 -44.74 13.25
CA THR A 168 11.34 -44.13 13.66
C THR A 168 11.12 -43.12 14.78
N HIS A 169 10.17 -42.19 14.63
CA HIS A 169 9.81 -41.24 15.67
C HIS A 169 9.39 -41.94 16.98
N LEU A 170 8.58 -43.01 16.89
CA LEU A 170 8.12 -43.76 18.05
C LEU A 170 9.26 -44.55 18.70
N ARG A 171 10.23 -45.02 17.92
CA ARG A 171 11.44 -45.68 18.41
C ARG A 171 12.36 -44.68 19.14
N VAL A 172 12.61 -43.51 18.57
CA VAL A 172 13.35 -42.41 19.19
C VAL A 172 12.66 -42.00 20.50
N PHE A 173 11.33 -41.84 20.47
CA PHE A 173 10.52 -41.51 21.65
C PHE A 173 10.65 -42.54 22.78
N ARG A 174 10.53 -43.84 22.47
CA ARG A 174 10.71 -44.90 23.47
C ARG A 174 12.12 -44.91 24.06
N LYS A 175 13.14 -44.70 23.23
CA LYS A 175 14.54 -44.66 23.69
C LYS A 175 14.80 -43.41 24.55
N ALA A 176 14.19 -42.27 24.22
CA ALA A 176 14.23 -41.07 25.04
C ALA A 176 13.53 -41.28 26.39
N GLN A 177 12.32 -41.86 26.41
CA GLN A 177 11.62 -42.22 27.65
C GLN A 177 12.43 -43.16 28.54
N GLN A 178 13.12 -44.16 27.96
CA GLN A 178 13.99 -45.06 28.71
C GLN A 178 15.15 -44.30 29.38
N ARG A 179 15.83 -43.42 28.63
CA ARG A 179 16.93 -42.61 29.17
C ARG A 179 16.47 -41.64 30.26
N VAL A 180 15.30 -41.03 30.11
CA VAL A 180 14.74 -40.18 31.15
C VAL A 180 14.40 -41.01 32.39
N THR A 181 13.79 -42.18 32.23
CA THR A 181 13.46 -43.07 33.36
C THR A 181 14.72 -43.55 34.11
N GLU A 182 15.81 -43.84 33.38
CA GLU A 182 17.12 -44.17 33.97
C GLU A 182 17.78 -42.97 34.70
N LYS A 183 17.54 -41.74 34.23
CA LYS A 183 18.01 -40.50 34.88
C LYS A 183 17.14 -40.11 36.09
N ASP A 184 15.84 -40.41 36.07
CA ASP A 184 14.84 -40.01 37.07
C ASP A 184 15.01 -40.73 38.42
N ASP A 185 15.73 -41.87 38.46
CA ASP A 185 16.19 -42.49 39.71
C ASP A 185 17.16 -41.57 40.52
N GLN A 186 17.64 -40.46 39.94
CA GLN A 186 18.50 -39.48 40.61
C GLN A 186 17.92 -38.05 40.75
N VAL A 187 17.05 -37.56 39.86
CA VAL A 187 16.40 -36.22 39.97
C VAL A 187 15.08 -36.19 39.19
N LYS A 188 13.99 -35.70 39.81
CA LYS A 188 12.65 -35.53 39.20
C LYS A 188 12.70 -34.81 37.84
N GLY A 189 12.57 -35.55 36.74
CA GLY A 189 12.54 -35.07 35.37
C GLY A 189 11.24 -34.35 35.03
N THR A 190 11.36 -33.17 34.42
CA THR A 190 10.23 -32.34 33.97
C THR A 190 9.94 -32.65 32.49
N ALA A 191 8.76 -32.30 31.95
CA ALA A 191 8.43 -32.53 30.54
C ALA A 191 9.44 -31.90 29.55
N GLU A 192 10.15 -30.86 29.96
CA GLU A 192 11.23 -30.21 29.20
C GLU A 192 12.47 -31.12 29.03
N ASP A 193 12.84 -31.88 30.06
CA ASP A 193 13.99 -32.81 30.04
C ASP A 193 13.74 -34.02 29.11
N LEU A 194 12.47 -34.41 28.96
CA LEU A 194 12.06 -35.44 27.99
C LEU A 194 12.19 -34.95 26.54
N VAL A 195 11.86 -33.69 26.28
CA VAL A 195 11.98 -33.09 24.95
C VAL A 195 13.46 -32.92 24.57
N GLU A 196 14.30 -32.45 25.50
CA GLU A 196 15.75 -32.33 25.29
C GLU A 196 16.39 -33.71 25.05
N THR A 197 16.10 -34.69 25.91
CA THR A 197 16.60 -36.06 25.74
C THR A 197 16.06 -36.71 24.46
N PHE A 198 14.87 -36.34 24.00
CA PHE A 198 14.31 -36.82 22.72
C PHE A 198 15.13 -36.34 21.53
N PHE A 199 15.46 -35.05 21.48
CA PHE A 199 16.27 -34.50 20.40
C PHE A 199 17.70 -35.04 20.42
N GLU A 200 18.33 -35.20 21.59
CA GLU A 200 19.62 -35.88 21.70
C GLU A 200 19.59 -37.29 21.09
N VAL A 201 18.54 -38.06 21.36
CA VAL A 201 18.37 -39.41 20.83
C VAL A 201 18.10 -39.40 19.33
N GLU A 202 17.35 -38.42 18.83
CA GLU A 202 17.09 -38.21 17.40
C GLU A 202 18.40 -37.94 16.66
N VAL A 203 19.25 -37.02 17.17
CA VAL A 203 20.57 -36.69 16.61
C VAL A 203 21.48 -37.92 16.52
N GLU A 204 21.51 -38.73 17.58
CA GLU A 204 22.32 -39.95 17.60
C GLU A 204 21.85 -40.99 16.58
N MET A 205 20.55 -41.04 16.31
CA MET A 205 19.93 -42.07 15.48
C MET A 205 19.82 -41.66 14.01
N GLU A 206 19.57 -40.39 13.74
CA GLU A 206 19.41 -39.81 12.40
C GLU A 206 20.61 -38.90 12.09
N LYS A 207 21.52 -39.39 11.25
CA LYS A 207 22.78 -38.69 10.92
C LYS A 207 22.63 -37.56 9.89
N ASP A 208 21.49 -37.47 9.21
CA ASP A 208 21.29 -36.59 8.04
C ASP A 208 20.36 -35.39 8.28
N VAL A 209 19.39 -35.49 9.19
CA VAL A 209 18.47 -34.39 9.52
C VAL A 209 18.26 -34.38 11.02
N CYS A 210 18.64 -33.29 11.67
CA CYS A 210 18.41 -33.11 13.09
C CYS A 210 17.54 -31.85 13.27
N ARG A 211 16.40 -32.00 13.96
CA ARG A 211 15.45 -30.89 14.17
C ARG A 211 16.00 -29.79 15.08
N ASP A 212 17.10 -30.00 15.81
CA ASP A 212 17.83 -28.91 16.48
C ASP A 212 18.46 -27.94 15.48
N LEU A 213 18.73 -28.36 14.23
CA LEU A 213 19.14 -27.42 13.16
C LEU A 213 17.95 -26.64 12.58
N VAL A 214 16.72 -27.10 12.81
CA VAL A 214 15.52 -26.33 12.49
C VAL A 214 15.31 -25.34 13.63
N CYS A 215 15.98 -24.20 13.47
CA CYS A 215 16.03 -23.06 14.37
C CYS A 215 14.72 -22.87 15.18
N THR A 216 14.78 -23.14 16.48
CA THR A 216 13.73 -22.80 17.48
C THR A 216 14.27 -21.82 18.54
N SER A 217 15.51 -21.36 18.37
CA SER A 217 16.17 -20.38 19.22
C SER A 217 15.78 -18.96 18.79
N PRO A 218 15.17 -18.14 19.65
CA PRO A 218 14.78 -16.77 19.27
C PRO A 218 15.98 -15.89 18.89
N LYS A 219 17.19 -16.21 19.37
CA LYS A 219 18.42 -15.48 19.03
C LYS A 219 18.94 -15.81 17.64
N ASP A 220 18.74 -17.04 17.19
CA ASP A 220 19.20 -17.50 15.88
C ASP A 220 18.15 -17.22 14.79
N GLU A 221 16.86 -17.10 15.15
CA GLU A 221 15.81 -16.56 14.28
C GLU A 221 16.08 -15.10 13.88
N GLU A 222 16.57 -14.26 14.81
CA GLU A 222 16.98 -12.88 14.49
C GLU A 222 18.12 -12.85 13.47
N GLY A 223 19.09 -13.76 13.58
CA GLY A 223 20.20 -13.90 12.63
C GLY A 223 19.76 -14.35 11.24
N PHE A 224 18.78 -15.26 11.16
CA PHE A 224 18.21 -15.71 9.90
C PHE A 224 17.37 -14.62 9.24
N THR A 225 16.58 -13.88 10.03
CA THR A 225 15.80 -12.72 9.57
C THR A 225 16.71 -11.60 9.07
N PHE A 226 17.82 -11.35 9.76
CA PHE A 226 18.85 -10.41 9.33
C PHE A 226 19.48 -10.87 8.00
N THR A 227 19.83 -12.15 7.88
CA THR A 227 20.43 -12.71 6.67
C THR A 227 19.48 -12.63 5.46
N ILE A 228 18.18 -12.89 5.63
CA ILE A 228 17.17 -12.71 4.56
C ILE A 228 16.96 -11.23 4.22
N THR A 229 17.01 -10.34 5.21
CA THR A 229 16.91 -8.88 4.98
C THR A 229 18.12 -8.35 4.19
N PHE A 230 19.31 -8.92 4.40
CA PHE A 230 20.53 -8.55 3.69
C PHE A 230 20.75 -9.29 2.36
N LEU A 231 20.09 -10.42 2.13
CA LEU A 231 20.12 -11.17 0.86
C LEU A 231 18.96 -10.82 -0.08
N SER A 232 18.00 -9.97 0.32
CA SER A 232 17.14 -9.31 -0.66
C SER A 232 18.02 -8.37 -1.48
N PRO A 233 18.35 -8.67 -2.75
CA PRO A 233 18.99 -7.69 -3.59
C PRO A 233 17.98 -6.54 -3.65
N VAL A 234 18.43 -5.35 -3.28
CA VAL A 234 17.81 -4.12 -3.75
C VAL A 234 17.86 -4.22 -5.28
N THR A 235 16.79 -4.73 -5.88
CA THR A 235 16.49 -4.50 -7.30
C THR A 235 16.11 -3.03 -7.41
N GLY A 236 17.13 -2.20 -7.50
CA GLY A 236 17.09 -0.90 -8.18
C GLY A 236 17.66 -1.05 -9.57
#